data_AF-A0A370BYU9-F1
#
_entry.id   AF-A0A370BYU9-F1
#
_cell.length_a   1.000
_cell.length_b   1.000
_cell.length_c   1.000
_cell.angle_alpha   90.00
_cell.angle_beta   90.00
_cell.angle_gamma   90.00
#
_symmetry.space_group_name_H-M   'P 1'
#
loop_
_entity.id
_entity.type
_entity.pdbx_description
1 polymer ?
#
loop_
_entity_poly.entity_id
_entity_poly.type
_entity_poly.pdbx_seq_one_letter_code
_entity_poly.pdbx_strand_id
1 'polypeptide(L)'
;MEAIRSLASSLWESVTFWKAAAVFFALLNLKTLPIIWHVRVYRYFFKHGYLITPAVEQPARPCTEVLEPVSIYSRAPIMELDFNMHKSNSTYFSDLDVSRTALMSSIVVKGAALLEKRLQEQGKKGFLGFILGSVYTTFKREIPAYTKYEVKSHVASFDQKWIYIVTYFLKPGKGKKSQDDPEALKKRLYAVSISKYVLKKGRYTVPPKDAFEAAGYTPFLFATAANGHATGAENGHANGDAVQRKETTGAVNGTSDEWERLKAEIDRGMTVVEPIVEQEDRLLEDYVHKMTKPGFA
;
A
#
# COMPACT_ATOMS: atom_id res chain seq x y z
N MET A 1 -47.24 22.74 17.08
CA MET A 1 -46.25 21.87 17.79
C MET A 1 -46.81 20.48 18.09
N GLU A 2 -48.08 20.33 18.47
CA GLU A 2 -48.71 19.02 18.77
C GLU A 2 -48.77 18.08 17.57
N ALA A 3 -49.13 18.57 16.38
CA ALA A 3 -49.14 17.76 15.16
C ALA A 3 -47.75 17.20 14.81
N ILE A 4 -46.68 17.97 15.04
CA ILE A 4 -45.29 17.52 14.82
C ILE A 4 -44.91 16.44 15.83
N ARG A 5 -45.30 16.61 17.11
CA ARG A 5 -45.06 15.62 18.16
C ARG A 5 -45.82 14.32 17.91
N SER A 6 -47.08 14.41 17.48
CA SER A 6 -47.92 13.26 17.14
C SER A 6 -47.41 12.50 15.90
N LEU A 7 -46.93 13.22 14.88
CA LEU A 7 -46.30 12.58 13.73
C LEU A 7 -44.99 11.90 14.14
N ALA A 8 -44.17 12.56 14.96
CA ALA A 8 -42.91 11.99 15.44
C ALA A 8 -43.14 10.72 16.29
N SER A 9 -44.14 10.71 17.17
CA SER A 9 -44.47 9.53 17.96
C SER A 9 -44.97 8.37 17.08
N SER A 10 -45.83 8.67 16.10
CA SER A 10 -46.32 7.65 15.16
C SER A 10 -45.20 7.04 14.31
N LEU A 11 -44.25 7.85 13.83
CA LEU A 11 -43.08 7.35 13.11
C LEU A 11 -42.17 6.53 14.02
N TRP A 12 -41.97 6.96 15.27
CA TRP A 12 -41.14 6.27 16.24
C TRP A 12 -41.69 4.88 16.63
N GLU A 13 -43.00 4.71 16.67
CA GLU A 13 -43.64 3.41 16.95
C GLU A 13 -43.71 2.50 15.70
N SER A 14 -43.46 3.04 14.51
CA SER A 14 -43.59 2.30 13.25
C SER A 14 -42.37 1.42 12.97
N VAL A 15 -42.58 0.10 12.98
CA VAL A 15 -41.56 -0.87 12.54
C VAL A 15 -41.13 -0.63 11.09
N THR A 16 -42.04 -0.23 10.22
CA THR A 16 -41.75 0.07 8.81
C THR A 16 -40.83 1.27 8.68
N PHE A 17 -41.04 2.32 9.49
CA PHE A 17 -40.14 3.47 9.54
C PHE A 17 -38.72 3.05 9.94
N TRP A 18 -38.57 2.25 11.00
CA TRP A 18 -37.26 1.78 11.43
C TRP A 18 -36.57 0.87 10.43
N LYS A 19 -37.32 -0.01 9.74
CA LYS A 19 -36.78 -0.82 8.63
C LYS A 19 -36.27 0.07 7.50
N ALA A 20 -37.05 1.07 7.08
CA ALA A 20 -36.65 1.99 6.03
C ALA A 20 -35.44 2.83 6.45
N ALA A 21 -35.42 3.34 7.68
CA ALA A 21 -34.29 4.09 8.24
C ALA A 21 -33.01 3.24 8.31
N ALA A 22 -33.12 1.97 8.73
CA ALA A 22 -31.99 1.04 8.76
C ALA A 22 -31.44 0.75 7.36
N VAL A 23 -32.31 0.52 6.37
CA VAL A 23 -31.89 0.32 4.97
C VAL A 23 -31.23 1.58 4.42
N PHE A 24 -31.81 2.77 4.65
CA PHE A 24 -31.24 4.03 4.22
C PHE A 24 -29.86 4.27 4.86
N PHE A 25 -29.73 4.03 6.16
CA PHE A 25 -28.46 4.12 6.88
C PHE A 25 -27.41 3.14 6.35
N ALA A 26 -27.80 1.91 6.02
CA ALA A 26 -26.93 0.91 5.42
C ALA A 26 -26.45 1.34 4.02
N LEU A 27 -27.33 1.93 3.20
CA LEU A 27 -26.96 2.45 1.87
C LEU A 27 -25.99 3.63 1.96
N LEU A 28 -26.22 4.57 2.90
CA LEU A 28 -25.32 5.69 3.17
C LEU A 28 -23.93 5.24 3.65
N ASN A 29 -23.84 4.04 4.20
CA ASN A 29 -22.64 3.45 4.78
C ASN A 29 -22.24 2.15 4.08
N LEU A 30 -22.61 1.97 2.80
CA LEU A 30 -22.35 0.74 2.05
C LEU A 30 -20.87 0.33 2.12
N LYS A 31 -19.96 1.32 2.07
CA LYS A 31 -18.50 1.11 2.17
C LYS A 31 -18.07 0.44 3.48
N THR A 32 -18.77 0.67 4.58
CA THR A 32 -18.42 0.21 5.92
C THR A 32 -19.24 -1.00 6.37
N LEU A 33 -20.15 -1.51 5.53
CA LEU A 33 -20.84 -2.77 5.83
C LEU A 33 -19.85 -3.94 5.94
N PRO A 34 -20.17 -4.96 6.76
CA PRO A 34 -19.36 -6.17 6.84
C PRO A 34 -19.05 -6.75 5.45
N ILE A 35 -17.86 -7.35 5.31
CA ILE A 35 -17.37 -7.99 4.07
C ILE A 35 -17.06 -7.01 2.91
N ILE A 36 -17.63 -5.80 2.87
CA ILE A 36 -17.40 -4.87 1.75
C ILE A 36 -15.93 -4.45 1.63
N TRP A 37 -15.21 -4.28 2.75
CA TRP A 37 -13.76 -4.04 2.70
C TRP A 37 -13.01 -5.18 1.98
N HIS A 38 -13.33 -6.44 2.31
CA HIS A 38 -12.72 -7.61 1.67
C HIS A 38 -12.99 -7.60 0.16
N VAL A 39 -14.23 -7.36 -0.26
CA VAL A 39 -14.59 -7.25 -1.68
C VAL A 39 -13.78 -6.14 -2.38
N ARG A 40 -13.63 -4.99 -1.74
CA ARG A 40 -12.86 -3.85 -2.28
C ARG A 40 -11.37 -4.17 -2.46
N VAL A 41 -10.79 -5.00 -1.57
CA VAL A 41 -9.41 -5.48 -1.65
C VAL A 41 -9.29 -6.60 -2.70
N TYR A 42 -10.05 -7.70 -2.54
CA TYR A 42 -9.91 -8.90 -3.36
C TYR A 42 -10.26 -8.72 -4.84
N ARG A 43 -11.14 -7.76 -5.18
CA ARG A 43 -11.42 -7.45 -6.58
C ARG A 43 -10.17 -7.13 -7.40
N TYR A 44 -9.13 -6.56 -6.78
CA TYR A 44 -7.89 -6.23 -7.49
C TYR A 44 -7.02 -7.47 -7.74
N PHE A 45 -6.94 -8.40 -6.79
CA PHE A 45 -6.30 -9.69 -7.03
C PHE A 45 -6.94 -10.40 -8.23
N PHE A 46 -8.27 -10.52 -8.24
CA PHE A 46 -8.98 -11.19 -9.34
C PHE A 46 -8.91 -10.42 -10.66
N LYS A 47 -9.01 -9.09 -10.63
CA LYS A 47 -8.84 -8.23 -11.82
C LYS A 47 -7.48 -8.47 -12.51
N HIS A 48 -6.43 -8.74 -11.73
CA HIS A 48 -5.08 -8.96 -12.25
C HIS A 48 -4.74 -10.44 -12.47
N GLY A 49 -5.72 -11.34 -12.39
CA GLY A 49 -5.58 -12.75 -12.77
C GLY A 49 -5.10 -13.68 -11.66
N TYR A 50 -5.27 -13.31 -10.39
CA TYR A 50 -4.98 -14.21 -9.28
C TYR A 50 -5.78 -15.52 -9.42
N LEU A 51 -5.09 -16.67 -9.28
CA LEU A 51 -5.57 -18.05 -9.52
C LEU A 51 -5.83 -18.45 -10.99
N ILE A 52 -5.70 -17.52 -11.95
CA ILE A 52 -6.00 -17.78 -13.37
C ILE A 52 -4.71 -17.73 -14.20
N THR A 53 -3.74 -16.90 -13.80
CA THR A 53 -2.47 -16.77 -14.54
C THR A 53 -1.61 -18.03 -14.36
N PRO A 54 -1.24 -18.73 -15.44
CA PRO A 54 -0.39 -19.92 -15.36
C PRO A 54 1.05 -19.56 -15.00
N ALA A 55 1.80 -20.54 -14.49
CA ALA A 55 3.22 -20.41 -14.14
C ALA A 55 4.14 -20.40 -15.38
N VAL A 56 4.04 -19.34 -16.17
CA VAL A 56 4.79 -19.14 -17.43
C VAL A 56 5.57 -17.83 -17.40
N GLU A 57 6.64 -17.77 -18.19
CA GLU A 57 7.39 -16.52 -18.43
C GLU A 57 6.44 -15.43 -18.92
N GLN A 58 6.49 -14.28 -18.26
CA GLN A 58 5.70 -13.12 -18.65
C GLN A 58 6.43 -12.36 -19.77
N PRO A 59 5.69 -11.72 -20.69
CA PRO A 59 6.29 -10.84 -21.69
C PRO A 59 7.17 -9.78 -21.03
N ALA A 60 8.34 -9.52 -21.60
CA ALA A 60 9.26 -8.51 -21.10
C ALA A 60 8.59 -7.12 -21.10
N ARG A 61 8.79 -6.39 -19.99
CA ARG A 61 8.29 -5.05 -19.73
C ARG A 61 9.42 -4.17 -19.22
N PRO A 62 9.45 -2.87 -19.59
CA PRO A 62 10.41 -1.94 -19.03
C PRO A 62 10.37 -1.94 -17.51
N CYS A 63 11.53 -2.06 -16.86
CA CYS A 63 11.64 -2.07 -15.40
C CYS A 63 11.08 -0.80 -14.73
N THR A 64 11.09 0.33 -15.44
CA THR A 64 10.54 1.62 -14.99
C THR A 64 9.03 1.60 -14.77
N GLU A 65 8.28 0.71 -15.43
CA GLU A 65 6.83 0.58 -15.27
C GLU A 65 6.43 0.18 -13.83
N VAL A 66 7.35 -0.40 -13.04
CA VAL A 66 7.11 -0.71 -11.61
C VAL A 66 6.82 0.55 -10.79
N LEU A 67 7.31 1.72 -11.24
CA LEU A 67 7.13 3.00 -10.56
C LEU A 67 5.82 3.71 -10.96
N GLU A 68 5.07 3.19 -11.93
CA GLU A 68 3.85 3.84 -12.38
C GLU A 68 2.80 3.93 -11.27
N PRO A 69 2.20 5.11 -11.06
CA PRO A 69 1.21 5.29 -10.00
C PRO A 69 -0.14 4.68 -10.35
N VAL A 70 -0.80 4.10 -9.34
CA VAL A 70 -2.18 3.61 -9.44
C VAL A 70 -3.10 4.45 -8.56
N SER A 71 -4.17 4.96 -9.17
CA SER A 71 -5.21 5.74 -8.48
C SER A 71 -6.46 4.92 -8.23
N ILE A 72 -6.98 5.02 -7.00
CA ILE A 72 -8.34 4.62 -6.65
C ILE A 72 -9.11 5.85 -6.17
N TYR A 73 -10.44 5.77 -6.17
CA TYR A 73 -11.29 6.86 -5.68
C TYR A 73 -12.19 6.34 -4.55
N SER A 74 -12.38 7.19 -3.54
CA SER A 74 -13.15 6.85 -2.34
C SER A 74 -13.89 8.08 -1.82
N ARG A 75 -14.73 7.84 -0.80
CA ARG A 75 -15.50 8.83 -0.03
C ARG A 75 -15.50 8.43 1.43
N ALA A 76 -15.68 9.40 2.33
CA ALA A 76 -15.83 9.18 3.76
C ALA A 76 -17.33 9.19 4.12
N PRO A 77 -17.99 8.03 4.23
CA PRO A 77 -19.37 7.96 4.73
C PRO A 77 -19.42 8.33 6.22
N ILE A 78 -20.62 8.54 6.76
CA ILE A 78 -20.83 8.94 8.17
C ILE A 78 -20.10 8.03 9.16
N MET A 79 -20.09 6.72 8.93
CA MET A 79 -19.40 5.74 9.80
C MET A 79 -17.88 5.77 9.71
N GLU A 80 -17.29 6.61 8.85
CA GLU A 80 -15.85 6.87 8.81
C GLU A 80 -15.47 8.24 9.38
N LEU A 81 -16.43 9.00 9.91
CA LEU A 81 -16.18 10.31 10.49
C LEU A 81 -15.80 10.17 11.97
N ASP A 82 -14.96 11.07 12.46
CA ASP A 82 -14.68 11.21 13.89
C ASP A 82 -15.58 12.25 14.55
N PHE A 83 -15.26 12.59 15.81
CA PHE A 83 -15.98 13.60 16.59
C PHE A 83 -16.02 14.99 15.94
N ASN A 84 -15.03 15.33 15.09
CA ASN A 84 -14.98 16.60 14.38
C ASN A 84 -15.71 16.56 13.03
N MET A 85 -16.46 15.48 12.75
CA MET A 85 -17.29 15.32 11.54
C MET A 85 -16.51 15.30 10.21
N HIS A 86 -15.20 15.03 10.26
CA HIS A 86 -14.38 14.75 9.08
C HIS A 86 -13.85 13.31 9.13
N LYS A 87 -13.28 12.83 8.04
CA LYS A 87 -12.72 11.46 7.97
C LYS A 87 -11.77 11.22 9.14
N SER A 88 -12.07 10.21 9.94
CA SER A 88 -11.25 9.81 11.08
C SER A 88 -9.88 9.33 10.61
N ASN A 89 -8.83 9.72 11.33
CA ASN A 89 -7.45 9.34 11.04
C ASN A 89 -7.26 7.83 10.85
N SER A 90 -7.96 7.00 11.65
CA SER A 90 -7.88 5.54 11.57
C SER A 90 -8.47 4.97 10.28
N THR A 91 -9.45 5.64 9.68
CA THR A 91 -10.16 5.13 8.51
C THR A 91 -9.39 5.32 7.20
N TYR A 92 -8.28 6.08 7.23
CA TYR A 92 -7.35 6.18 6.09
C TYR A 92 -6.72 4.82 5.77
N PHE A 93 -6.42 4.01 6.79
CA PHE A 93 -5.76 2.71 6.62
C PHE A 93 -6.62 1.72 5.80
N SER A 94 -7.95 1.78 5.95
CA SER A 94 -8.85 0.95 5.13
C SER A 94 -8.78 1.26 3.63
N ASP A 95 -8.53 2.52 3.26
CA ASP A 95 -8.35 2.92 1.86
C ASP A 95 -6.91 2.67 1.39
N LEU A 96 -5.93 2.74 2.30
CA LEU A 96 -4.54 2.34 2.04
C LEU A 96 -4.47 0.86 1.67
N ASP A 97 -5.14 -0.04 2.39
CA ASP A 97 -5.18 -1.46 2.04
C ASP A 97 -5.63 -1.67 0.60
N VAL A 98 -6.77 -1.07 0.23
CA VAL A 98 -7.33 -1.17 -1.12
C VAL A 98 -6.39 -0.57 -2.17
N SER A 99 -5.79 0.59 -1.90
CA SER A 99 -4.90 1.27 -2.86
C SER A 99 -3.59 0.52 -3.06
N ARG A 100 -2.99 0.01 -1.99
CA ARG A 100 -1.72 -0.73 -2.01
C ARG A 100 -1.92 -2.10 -2.65
N THR A 101 -3.05 -2.78 -2.39
CA THR A 101 -3.43 -3.99 -3.12
C THR A 101 -3.68 -3.70 -4.60
N ALA A 102 -4.31 -2.58 -4.95
CA ALA A 102 -4.50 -2.21 -6.36
C ALA A 102 -3.16 -2.08 -7.11
N LEU A 103 -2.21 -1.35 -6.51
CA LEU A 103 -0.86 -1.15 -7.05
C LEU A 103 -0.09 -2.47 -7.14
N MET A 104 0.03 -3.20 -6.03
CA MET A 104 0.88 -4.39 -6.00
C MET A 104 0.27 -5.52 -6.81
N SER A 105 -1.05 -5.64 -6.86
CA SER A 105 -1.69 -6.63 -7.73
C SER A 105 -1.41 -6.36 -9.20
N SER A 106 -1.38 -5.08 -9.63
CA SER A 106 -1.06 -4.77 -11.03
C SER A 106 0.39 -5.07 -11.41
N ILE A 107 1.28 -5.06 -10.43
CA ILE A 107 2.72 -5.34 -10.62
C ILE A 107 2.97 -6.85 -10.55
N VAL A 108 2.65 -7.52 -9.43
CA VAL A 108 3.21 -8.85 -9.15
C VAL A 108 2.30 -10.03 -9.51
N VAL A 109 0.98 -9.86 -9.61
CA VAL A 109 0.06 -11.01 -9.71
C VAL A 109 0.26 -11.83 -10.97
N LYS A 110 0.63 -11.19 -12.09
CA LYS A 110 0.92 -11.91 -13.35
C LYS A 110 2.13 -12.84 -13.24
N GLY A 111 3.14 -12.46 -12.45
CA GLY A 111 4.33 -13.28 -12.21
C GLY A 111 4.21 -14.24 -11.03
N ALA A 112 3.16 -14.13 -10.22
CA ALA A 112 3.09 -14.81 -8.91
C ALA A 112 3.15 -16.34 -9.03
N ALA A 113 2.48 -16.94 -10.02
CA ALA A 113 2.49 -18.38 -10.22
C ALA A 113 3.87 -18.91 -10.66
N LEU A 114 4.58 -18.15 -11.50
CA LEU A 114 5.95 -18.48 -11.91
C LEU A 114 6.92 -18.34 -10.75
N LEU A 115 6.82 -17.25 -9.99
CA LEU A 115 7.62 -17.03 -8.78
C LEU A 115 7.41 -18.15 -7.76
N GLU A 116 6.16 -18.51 -7.52
CA GLU A 116 5.77 -19.61 -6.64
C GLU A 116 6.45 -20.92 -7.07
N LYS A 117 6.38 -21.26 -8.37
CA LYS A 117 7.04 -22.46 -8.93
C LYS A 117 8.56 -22.43 -8.72
N ARG A 118 9.23 -21.33 -9.09
CA ARG A 118 10.69 -21.18 -8.93
C ARG A 118 11.13 -21.31 -7.47
N LEU A 119 10.39 -20.71 -6.54
CA LEU A 119 10.67 -20.80 -5.11
C LEU A 119 10.46 -22.21 -4.57
N GLN A 120 9.44 -22.93 -5.05
CA GLN A 120 9.23 -24.34 -4.70
C GLN A 120 10.36 -25.24 -5.21
N GLU A 121 10.83 -25.03 -6.45
CA GLU A 121 11.98 -25.76 -7.02
C GLU A 121 13.28 -25.50 -6.23
N GLN A 122 13.45 -24.31 -5.65
CA GLN A 122 14.52 -23.97 -4.72
C GLN A 122 14.30 -24.51 -3.28
N GLY A 123 13.27 -25.32 -3.06
CA GLY A 123 12.94 -25.92 -1.77
C GLY A 123 12.32 -24.97 -0.74
N LYS A 124 11.88 -23.76 -1.14
CA LYS A 124 11.25 -22.79 -0.22
C LYS A 124 9.78 -23.18 0.02
N LYS A 125 9.36 -23.20 1.28
CA LYS A 125 8.02 -23.66 1.72
C LYS A 125 7.18 -22.53 2.30
N GLY A 126 5.87 -22.72 2.32
CA GLY A 126 4.89 -21.83 2.97
C GLY A 126 4.11 -20.93 2.00
N PHE A 127 3.27 -20.06 2.54
CA PHE A 127 2.44 -19.16 1.74
C PHE A 127 3.26 -18.01 1.15
N LEU A 128 3.03 -17.68 -0.14
CA LEU A 128 3.57 -16.48 -0.78
C LEU A 128 2.65 -15.30 -0.48
N GLY A 129 3.13 -14.35 0.33
CA GLY A 129 2.34 -13.24 0.82
C GLY A 129 3.09 -11.92 0.84
N PHE A 130 2.37 -10.85 0.56
CA PHE A 130 2.88 -9.47 0.65
C PHE A 130 2.47 -8.88 2.00
N ILE A 131 3.44 -8.71 2.90
CA ILE A 131 3.21 -8.44 4.33
C ILE A 131 3.60 -6.99 4.65
N LEU A 132 2.68 -6.28 5.30
CA LEU A 132 2.94 -4.93 5.80
C LEU A 132 3.83 -4.99 7.04
N GLY A 133 4.98 -4.31 6.99
CA GLY A 133 5.90 -4.17 8.13
C GLY A 133 5.58 -2.94 8.96
N SER A 134 5.47 -1.77 8.32
CA SER A 134 5.17 -0.52 9.01
C SER A 134 4.40 0.44 8.10
N VAL A 135 3.67 1.37 8.74
CA VAL A 135 2.96 2.45 8.05
C VAL A 135 3.11 3.74 8.84
N TYR A 136 3.43 4.81 8.11
CA TYR A 136 3.50 6.17 8.63
C TYR A 136 2.51 7.01 7.82
N THR A 137 1.73 7.87 8.49
CA THR A 137 0.78 8.77 7.83
C THR A 137 0.85 10.16 8.44
N THR A 138 0.92 11.17 7.57
CA THR A 138 0.80 12.58 7.96
C THR A 138 -0.41 13.21 7.34
N PHE A 139 -1.17 13.93 8.16
CA PHE A 139 -2.38 14.63 7.77
C PHE A 139 -2.07 16.10 7.52
N LYS A 140 -2.53 16.63 6.38
CA LYS A 140 -2.30 18.01 5.95
C LYS A 140 -3.59 18.81 5.93
N ARG A 141 -4.70 18.17 5.54
CA ARG A 141 -6.06 18.76 5.50
C ARG A 141 -7.10 17.70 5.79
N GLU A 142 -8.22 18.12 6.35
CA GLU A 142 -9.39 17.28 6.58
C GLU A 142 -10.05 16.84 5.27
N ILE A 143 -10.66 15.66 5.28
CA ILE A 143 -11.55 15.18 4.21
C ILE A 143 -12.98 15.27 4.74
N PRO A 144 -13.82 16.18 4.21
CA PRO A 144 -15.20 16.31 4.65
C PRO A 144 -16.05 15.10 4.28
N ALA A 145 -17.15 14.91 5.01
CA ALA A 145 -18.14 13.87 4.76
C ALA A 145 -18.55 13.78 3.27
N TYR A 146 -18.59 12.56 2.74
CA TYR A 146 -18.96 12.23 1.36
C TYR A 146 -18.18 12.93 0.23
N THR A 147 -17.13 13.70 0.56
CA THR A 147 -16.25 14.31 -0.44
C THR A 147 -15.50 13.22 -1.20
N LYS A 148 -15.53 13.28 -2.53
CA LYS A 148 -14.74 12.38 -3.38
C LYS A 148 -13.28 12.77 -3.28
N TYR A 149 -12.43 11.81 -2.93
CA TYR A 149 -10.97 11.96 -2.97
C TYR A 149 -10.33 10.85 -3.79
N GLU A 150 -9.12 11.13 -4.24
CA GLU A 150 -8.22 10.21 -4.95
C GLU A 150 -7.20 9.66 -3.97
N VAL A 151 -6.93 8.35 -4.01
CA VAL A 151 -5.85 7.70 -3.26
C VAL A 151 -4.90 7.14 -4.29
N LYS A 152 -3.76 7.80 -4.46
CA LYS A 152 -2.76 7.51 -5.49
C LYS A 152 -1.52 6.91 -4.86
N SER A 153 -1.22 5.66 -5.18
CA SER A 153 -0.06 4.93 -4.66
C SER A 153 0.96 4.66 -5.76
N HIS A 154 2.23 4.69 -5.42
CA HIS A 154 3.33 4.26 -6.29
C HIS A 154 4.47 3.66 -5.45
N VAL A 155 5.28 2.81 -6.08
CA VAL A 155 6.53 2.35 -5.47
C VAL A 155 7.49 3.54 -5.48
N ALA A 156 7.92 3.98 -4.30
CA ALA A 156 8.90 5.06 -4.17
C ALA A 156 10.33 4.51 -4.27
N SER A 157 10.59 3.39 -3.60
CA SER A 157 11.89 2.72 -3.66
C SER A 157 11.74 1.26 -3.23
N PHE A 158 12.79 0.47 -3.42
CA PHE A 158 12.91 -0.88 -2.86
C PHE A 158 14.38 -1.24 -2.68
N ASP A 159 14.65 -2.06 -1.66
CA ASP A 159 15.95 -2.67 -1.41
C ASP A 159 15.87 -4.20 -1.64
N GLN A 160 16.81 -5.00 -1.11
CA GLN A 160 16.74 -6.46 -1.30
C GLN A 160 15.66 -7.16 -0.45
N LYS A 161 15.04 -6.47 0.50
CA LYS A 161 14.04 -6.99 1.43
C LYS A 161 12.72 -6.23 1.34
N TRP A 162 12.78 -4.90 1.33
CA TRP A 162 11.63 -4.02 1.50
C TRP A 162 11.23 -3.34 0.21
N ILE A 163 9.92 -3.17 0.03
CA ILE A 163 9.29 -2.29 -0.94
C ILE A 163 8.66 -1.13 -0.17
N TYR A 164 9.02 0.10 -0.54
CA TYR A 164 8.52 1.32 0.05
C TYR A 164 7.48 1.94 -0.88
N ILE A 165 6.23 2.03 -0.41
CA ILE A 165 5.11 2.60 -1.16
C ILE A 165 4.76 3.95 -0.57
N VAL A 166 4.71 4.97 -1.41
CA VAL A 166 4.16 6.28 -1.04
C VAL A 166 2.74 6.40 -1.60
N THR A 167 1.81 6.76 -0.73
CA THR A 167 0.41 6.99 -1.06
C THR A 167 0.00 8.43 -0.74
N TYR A 168 -0.61 9.09 -1.72
CA TYR A 168 -1.17 10.44 -1.57
C TYR A 168 -2.69 10.39 -1.54
N PHE A 169 -3.28 11.03 -0.53
CA PHE A 169 -4.70 11.36 -0.51
C PHE A 169 -4.88 12.74 -1.10
N LEU A 170 -5.58 12.83 -2.23
CA LEU A 170 -5.64 14.04 -3.05
C LEU A 170 -7.09 14.45 -3.32
N LYS A 171 -7.30 15.76 -3.42
CA LYS A 171 -8.46 16.31 -4.11
C LYS A 171 -8.39 15.90 -5.59
N PRO A 172 -9.46 15.33 -6.17
CA PRO A 172 -9.45 14.92 -7.58
C PRO A 172 -9.08 16.09 -8.48
N GLY A 173 -8.16 15.85 -9.42
CA GLY A 173 -7.64 16.89 -10.30
C GLY A 173 -8.72 17.52 -11.18
N LYS A 174 -8.68 18.85 -11.35
CA LYS A 174 -9.47 19.58 -12.34
C LYS A 174 -8.52 20.19 -13.39
N GLY A 175 -8.36 19.51 -14.53
CA GLY A 175 -7.64 20.02 -15.72
C GLY A 175 -6.12 20.09 -15.63
N LYS A 176 -5.46 20.24 -16.79
CA LYS A 176 -3.99 20.31 -16.94
C LYS A 176 -3.36 21.55 -16.27
N LYS A 177 -4.06 22.69 -16.23
CA LYS A 177 -3.52 23.97 -15.71
C LYS A 177 -3.13 23.97 -14.23
N SER A 178 -3.60 23.03 -13.42
CA SER A 178 -3.29 22.94 -11.99
C SER A 178 -2.05 22.09 -11.68
N GLN A 179 -1.37 21.53 -12.69
CA GLN A 179 -0.23 20.63 -12.49
C GLN A 179 1.09 21.35 -12.28
N ASP A 180 1.24 22.58 -12.79
CA ASP A 180 2.54 23.28 -12.80
C ASP A 180 2.74 24.26 -11.63
N ASP A 181 1.69 24.56 -10.86
CA ASP A 181 1.77 25.43 -9.67
C ASP A 181 1.99 24.61 -8.38
N PRO A 182 3.16 24.70 -7.73
CA PRO A 182 3.46 23.97 -6.50
C PRO A 182 2.47 24.25 -5.36
N GLU A 183 1.98 25.47 -5.24
CA GLU A 183 1.04 25.83 -4.17
C GLU A 183 -0.35 25.25 -4.44
N ALA A 184 -0.80 25.22 -5.70
CA ALA A 184 -2.01 24.49 -6.08
C ALA A 184 -1.89 22.98 -5.83
N LEU A 185 -0.74 22.37 -6.12
CA LEU A 185 -0.47 20.96 -5.82
C LEU A 185 -0.53 20.69 -4.32
N LYS A 186 0.15 21.51 -3.50
CA LYS A 186 0.10 21.41 -2.04
C LYS A 186 -1.32 21.54 -1.54
N LYS A 187 -2.14 22.47 -2.05
CA LYS A 187 -3.55 22.68 -1.67
C LYS A 187 -4.44 21.47 -1.94
N ARG A 188 -4.08 20.62 -2.90
CA ARG A 188 -4.82 19.38 -3.21
C ARG A 188 -4.50 18.23 -2.25
N LEU A 189 -3.42 18.30 -1.48
CA LEU A 189 -2.98 17.23 -0.62
C LEU A 189 -3.78 17.21 0.70
N TYR A 190 -4.44 16.09 0.97
CA TYR A 190 -5.10 15.79 2.25
C TYR A 190 -4.17 15.09 3.22
N ALA A 191 -3.50 14.03 2.76
CA ALA A 191 -2.57 13.25 3.58
C ALA A 191 -1.51 12.56 2.71
N VAL A 192 -0.38 12.25 3.33
CA VAL A 192 0.69 11.42 2.75
C VAL A 192 0.88 10.22 3.65
N SER A 193 1.01 9.02 3.07
CA SER A 193 1.38 7.82 3.80
C SER A 193 2.55 7.12 3.14
N ILE A 194 3.42 6.55 3.97
CA ILE A 194 4.52 5.69 3.56
C ILE A 194 4.27 4.32 4.18
N SER A 195 4.36 3.28 3.37
CA SER A 195 4.19 1.89 3.80
C SER A 195 5.43 1.08 3.45
N LYS A 196 5.90 0.28 4.39
CA LYS A 196 7.04 -0.61 4.25
C LYS A 196 6.53 -2.05 4.14
N TYR A 197 6.83 -2.73 3.04
CA TYR A 197 6.33 -4.07 2.77
C TYR A 197 7.43 -5.07 2.47
N VAL A 198 7.22 -6.31 2.90
CA VAL A 198 8.10 -7.44 2.62
C VAL A 198 7.34 -8.53 1.88
N LEU A 199 7.96 -9.14 0.88
CA LEU A 199 7.43 -10.33 0.24
C LEU A 199 7.97 -11.57 0.99
N LYS A 200 7.07 -12.45 1.41
CA LYS A 200 7.40 -13.64 2.19
C LYS A 200 6.92 -14.91 1.50
N LYS A 201 7.73 -15.96 1.55
CA LYS A 201 7.40 -17.33 1.22
C LYS A 201 7.57 -18.17 2.49
N GLY A 202 6.51 -18.27 3.29
CA GLY A 202 6.62 -18.75 4.67
C GLY A 202 7.61 -17.89 5.46
N ARG A 203 8.69 -18.50 5.97
CA ARG A 203 9.77 -17.79 6.69
C ARG A 203 10.77 -17.11 5.76
N TYR A 204 10.84 -17.52 4.50
CA TYR A 204 11.78 -16.96 3.53
C TYR A 204 11.35 -15.56 3.09
N THR A 205 12.30 -14.62 3.06
CA THR A 205 12.10 -13.29 2.49
C THR A 205 12.44 -13.33 1.00
N VAL A 206 11.46 -13.04 0.16
CA VAL A 206 11.66 -13.00 -1.29
C VAL A 206 12.14 -11.60 -1.68
N PRO A 207 13.29 -11.47 -2.36
CA PRO A 207 13.73 -10.18 -2.88
C PRO A 207 12.69 -9.55 -3.81
N PRO A 208 12.42 -8.23 -3.69
CA PRO A 208 11.52 -7.51 -4.59
C PRO A 208 11.85 -7.71 -6.08
N LYS A 209 13.16 -7.72 -6.39
CA LYS A 209 13.68 -7.98 -7.74
C LYS A 209 13.10 -9.28 -8.34
N ASP A 210 13.18 -10.39 -7.61
CA ASP A 210 12.72 -11.70 -8.10
C ASP A 210 11.23 -11.68 -8.46
N ALA A 211 10.43 -10.96 -7.68
CA ALA A 211 9.00 -10.81 -7.94
C ALA A 211 8.69 -9.94 -9.16
N PHE A 212 9.46 -8.85 -9.35
CA PHE A 212 9.33 -7.99 -10.51
C PHE A 212 9.78 -8.70 -11.80
N GLU A 213 10.90 -9.41 -11.76
CA GLU A 213 11.40 -10.19 -12.89
C GLU A 213 10.45 -11.34 -13.25
N ALA A 214 9.90 -12.04 -12.26
CA ALA A 214 8.87 -13.07 -12.51
C ALA A 214 7.61 -12.47 -13.16
N ALA A 215 7.31 -11.20 -12.91
CA ALA A 215 6.22 -10.46 -13.55
C ALA A 215 6.58 -9.84 -14.92
N GLY A 216 7.82 -10.04 -15.38
CA GLY A 216 8.31 -9.59 -16.69
C GLY A 216 9.05 -8.26 -16.69
N TYR A 217 9.16 -7.57 -15.55
CA TYR A 217 9.89 -6.30 -15.47
C TYR A 217 11.39 -6.54 -15.56
N THR A 218 12.03 -5.95 -16.56
CA THR A 218 13.44 -6.18 -16.89
C THR A 218 13.99 -4.97 -17.65
N PRO A 219 15.29 -4.67 -17.61
CA PRO A 219 16.35 -5.33 -16.83
C PRO A 219 16.53 -4.73 -15.43
N PHE A 220 16.86 -5.58 -14.46
CA PHE A 220 17.36 -5.17 -13.14
C PHE A 220 18.84 -5.55 -13.02
N LEU A 221 19.75 -4.59 -13.28
CA LEU A 221 21.19 -4.82 -13.44
C LEU A 221 21.98 -4.82 -12.11
N PHE A 222 21.38 -5.34 -11.05
CA PHE A 222 22.03 -5.56 -9.76
C PHE A 222 21.83 -7.00 -9.31
N ALA A 223 22.81 -7.56 -8.60
CA ALA A 223 22.68 -8.89 -8.03
C ALA A 223 21.70 -8.87 -6.85
N THR A 224 20.84 -9.90 -6.76
CA THR A 224 20.34 -10.32 -5.46
C THR A 224 21.56 -10.88 -4.71
N ALA A 225 21.89 -10.36 -3.53
CA ALA A 225 23.08 -10.84 -2.83
C ALA A 225 22.89 -12.34 -2.51
N ALA A 226 23.73 -13.18 -3.12
CA ALA A 226 23.65 -14.63 -2.98
C ALA A 226 24.12 -15.12 -1.60
N ASN A 227 24.73 -14.27 -0.75
CA ASN A 227 25.21 -14.63 0.57
C ASN A 227 25.21 -13.42 1.52
N GLY A 228 24.33 -13.43 2.53
CA GLY A 228 24.42 -12.57 3.71
C GLY A 228 23.31 -11.52 3.84
N HIS A 229 22.25 -11.88 4.58
CA HIS A 229 21.27 -10.98 5.21
C HIS A 229 20.06 -10.43 4.42
N ALA A 230 19.48 -11.16 3.46
CA ALA A 230 18.03 -11.07 3.24
C ALA A 230 17.28 -11.79 4.40
N THR A 231 17.58 -11.40 5.65
CA THR A 231 17.36 -12.13 6.92
C THR A 231 17.04 -13.61 6.71
N GLY A 232 18.05 -14.39 6.30
CA GLY A 232 17.99 -15.85 6.21
C GLY A 232 17.94 -16.54 7.58
N ALA A 233 17.30 -15.92 8.57
CA ALA A 233 17.01 -16.55 9.85
C ALA A 233 15.53 -16.94 9.85
N GLU A 234 15.21 -18.08 10.46
CA GLU A 234 13.84 -18.51 10.78
C GLU A 234 13.14 -17.60 11.81
N ASN A 235 13.38 -16.30 11.75
CA ASN A 235 12.93 -15.38 12.78
C ASN A 235 11.60 -14.81 12.31
N GLY A 236 10.54 -15.13 13.04
CA GLY A 236 9.17 -14.64 12.84
C GLY A 236 8.99 -13.13 13.05
N HIS A 237 10.05 -12.33 12.88
CA HIS A 237 10.03 -10.88 13.04
C HIS A 237 10.18 -10.19 11.68
N ALA A 238 9.32 -9.22 11.41
CA ALA A 238 9.38 -8.40 10.21
C ALA A 238 10.59 -7.43 10.24
N ASN A 239 11.12 -7.09 11.43
CA ASN A 239 12.19 -6.11 11.59
C ASN A 239 13.53 -6.64 11.07
N GLY A 240 14.22 -5.83 10.26
CA GLY A 240 15.56 -6.10 9.81
C GLY A 240 15.96 -5.12 8.72
N ASP A 241 17.24 -4.81 8.69
CA ASP A 241 17.85 -3.65 8.04
C ASP A 241 17.67 -3.63 6.52
N ALA A 242 17.74 -2.43 5.94
CA ALA A 242 17.81 -2.24 4.49
C ALA A 242 19.13 -2.81 3.96
N VAL A 243 19.05 -3.70 2.96
CA VAL A 243 20.25 -4.32 2.36
C VAL A 243 20.62 -3.59 1.06
N GLN A 244 21.86 -3.10 1.00
CA GLN A 244 22.39 -2.36 -0.16
C GLN A 244 22.42 -3.21 -1.44
N ARG A 245 22.12 -2.60 -2.60
CA ARG A 245 22.21 -3.24 -3.92
C ARG A 245 23.68 -3.32 -4.38
N LYS A 246 24.12 -4.47 -4.91
CA LYS A 246 25.47 -4.64 -5.49
C LYS A 246 25.36 -4.83 -7.01
N GLU A 247 25.96 -3.92 -7.77
CA GLU A 247 25.87 -3.89 -9.24
C GLU A 247 26.67 -5.00 -9.91
N THR A 248 26.19 -5.47 -11.07
CA THR A 248 26.91 -6.43 -11.92
C THR A 248 27.52 -5.71 -13.12
N THR A 249 28.84 -5.84 -13.30
CA THR A 249 29.59 -5.26 -14.43
C THR A 249 29.31 -6.04 -15.72
N GLY A 250 28.31 -5.61 -16.47
CA GLY A 250 28.06 -6.10 -17.84
C GLY A 250 26.67 -5.71 -18.35
N ALA A 251 26.55 -4.55 -19.00
CA ALA A 251 25.29 -4.08 -19.58
C ALA A 251 25.47 -3.71 -21.06
N VAL A 252 24.48 -4.09 -21.87
CA VAL A 252 24.34 -3.71 -23.29
C VAL A 252 23.80 -2.27 -23.36
N ASN A 253 24.35 -1.44 -24.26
CA ASN A 253 24.18 0.02 -24.27
C ASN A 253 22.72 0.55 -24.20
N GLY A 254 21.71 -0.16 -24.71
CA GLY A 254 20.30 0.26 -24.64
C GLY A 254 19.55 -0.15 -23.36
N THR A 255 19.89 -1.30 -22.78
CA THR A 255 19.35 -1.79 -21.50
C THR A 255 19.89 -1.02 -20.30
N SER A 256 21.03 -0.35 -20.49
CA SER A 256 21.66 0.51 -19.47
C SER A 256 20.81 1.74 -19.18
N ASP A 257 20.28 2.43 -20.19
CA ASP A 257 19.59 3.72 -20.01
C ASP A 257 18.29 3.61 -19.20
N GLU A 258 17.48 2.58 -19.44
CA GLU A 258 16.26 2.35 -18.67
C GLU A 258 16.56 1.98 -17.22
N TRP A 259 17.57 1.14 -17.01
CA TRP A 259 18.03 0.77 -15.68
C TRP A 259 18.56 1.98 -14.91
N GLU A 260 19.38 2.84 -15.54
CA GLU A 260 19.89 4.06 -14.89
C GLU A 260 18.76 5.02 -14.51
N ARG A 261 17.72 5.15 -15.34
CA ARG A 261 16.53 5.96 -14.99
C ARG A 261 15.78 5.38 -13.80
N LEU A 262 15.54 4.07 -13.81
CA LEU A 262 14.91 3.38 -12.69
C LEU A 262 15.75 3.58 -11.42
N LYS A 263 17.06 3.33 -11.50
CA LYS A 263 18.03 3.47 -10.42
C LYS A 263 18.02 4.87 -9.82
N ALA A 264 18.07 5.91 -10.66
CA ALA A 264 18.03 7.29 -10.19
C ALA A 264 16.74 7.59 -9.41
N GLU A 265 15.58 7.10 -9.87
CA GLU A 265 14.31 7.36 -9.17
C GLU A 265 14.16 6.53 -7.89
N ILE A 266 14.64 5.28 -7.84
CA ILE A 266 14.63 4.49 -6.60
C ILE A 266 15.66 4.98 -5.58
N ASP A 267 16.82 5.50 -6.00
CA ASP A 267 17.81 6.13 -5.12
C ASP A 267 17.23 7.41 -4.51
N ARG A 268 16.61 8.26 -5.35
CA ARG A 268 15.88 9.44 -4.89
C ARG A 268 14.75 9.07 -3.93
N GLY A 269 13.97 8.03 -4.25
CA GLY A 269 12.90 7.55 -3.39
C GLY A 269 13.41 7.01 -2.07
N MET A 270 14.59 6.38 -2.05
CA MET A 270 15.24 5.92 -0.81
C MET A 270 15.56 7.11 0.10
N THR A 271 16.17 8.18 -0.45
CA THR A 271 16.44 9.42 0.31
C THR A 271 15.17 10.02 0.95
N VAL A 272 14.01 9.84 0.32
CA VAL A 272 12.73 10.33 0.85
C VAL A 272 12.21 9.47 2.02
N VAL A 273 12.43 8.16 2.00
CA VAL A 273 11.86 7.23 3.00
C VAL A 273 12.83 6.87 4.14
N GLU A 274 14.13 7.00 3.91
CA GLU A 274 15.20 6.66 4.86
C GLU A 274 15.03 7.30 6.25
N PRO A 275 14.70 8.61 6.39
CA PRO A 275 14.50 9.20 7.71
C PRO A 275 13.39 8.55 8.54
N ILE A 276 12.38 7.96 7.89
CA ILE A 276 11.29 7.26 8.58
C ILE A 276 11.74 5.86 9.00
N VAL A 277 12.57 5.21 8.19
CA VAL A 277 13.17 3.91 8.54
C VAL A 277 14.09 4.06 9.74
N GLU A 278 15.00 5.04 9.72
CA GLU A 278 15.89 5.31 10.85
C GLU A 278 15.12 5.71 12.13
N GLN A 279 13.98 6.40 11.98
CA GLN A 279 13.13 6.73 13.12
C GLN A 279 12.51 5.49 13.77
N GLU A 280 12.18 4.45 13.00
CA GLU A 280 11.63 3.19 13.51
C GLU A 280 12.63 2.49 14.46
N ASP A 281 13.90 2.41 14.05
CA ASP A 281 14.95 1.77 14.85
C ASP A 281 15.21 2.53 16.15
N ARG A 282 15.27 3.86 16.08
CA ARG A 282 15.43 4.73 17.26
C ARG A 282 14.29 4.60 18.26
N LEU A 283 13.06 4.38 17.79
CA LEU A 283 11.90 4.16 18.66
C LEU A 283 11.98 2.80 19.37
N LEU A 284 12.51 1.77 18.70
CA LEU A 284 12.71 0.47 19.30
C LEU A 284 13.79 0.50 20.39
N GLU A 285 14.90 1.21 20.13
CA GLU A 285 15.94 1.45 21.13
C GLU A 285 15.39 2.20 22.36
N ASP A 286 14.62 3.28 22.15
CA ASP A 286 13.96 4.02 23.24
C ASP A 286 12.96 3.15 24.01
N TYR A 287 12.20 2.30 23.32
CA TYR A 287 11.31 1.33 23.96
C TYR A 287 12.08 0.39 24.88
N VAL A 288 13.15 -0.25 24.38
CA VAL A 288 13.97 -1.17 25.17
C VAL A 288 14.54 -0.45 26.39
N HIS A 289 15.10 0.74 26.19
CA HIS A 289 15.62 1.57 27.29
C HIS A 289 14.54 1.88 28.33
N LYS A 290 13.36 2.35 27.91
CA LYS A 290 12.28 2.71 28.83
C LYS A 290 11.76 1.51 29.61
N MET A 291 11.60 0.36 28.99
CA MET A 291 11.08 -0.85 29.65
C MET A 291 12.03 -1.43 30.70
N THR A 292 13.31 -1.02 30.73
CA THR A 292 14.21 -1.37 31.84
C THR A 292 14.03 -0.51 33.09
N LYS A 293 13.27 0.59 33.02
CA LYS A 293 13.12 1.54 34.12
C LYS A 293 12.00 1.10 35.08
N PRO A 294 12.16 1.29 36.41
CA PRO A 294 11.16 0.87 37.40
C PRO A 294 9.74 1.43 37.21
N GLY A 295 9.60 2.58 36.55
CA GLY A 295 8.28 3.16 36.26
C GLY A 295 7.57 2.59 35.03
N PHE A 296 8.22 1.68 34.30
CA PHE A 296 7.70 1.02 33.09
C PHE A 296 7.71 -0.52 33.20
N ALA A 297 8.29 -1.08 34.27
CA ALA A 297 8.33 -2.51 34.54
C ALA A 297 7.02 -3.03 35.14
#